data_AF-A0A935JIW9-F1
#
_entry.id   AF-A0A935JIW9-F1
#
_cell.length_a   1.000
_cell.length_b   1.000
_cell.length_c   1.000
_cell.angle_alpha   90.00
_cell.angle_beta   90.00
_cell.angle_gamma   90.00
#
_symmetry.space_group_name_H-M   'P 1'
#
loop_
_entity.id
_entity.type
_entity.pdbx_description
1 polymer ?
#
loop_
_entity_poly.entity_id
_entity_poly.type
_entity_poly.pdbx_seq_one_letter_code
_entity_poly.pdbx_strand_id
1 'polypeptide(L)'
;MNQTNAGSHRADEIYRRGSETLIAQSTTILAGPISNYSQNVQLRSEGGADSIPLRWVVSGVIDKPQTLKGQAPSGAVRFSRAEQSIVLPKDPSTADWESVYGELTLDGQVVIFFGDTSPESILKVLPSGAGEENLIGLVKEIVQAQAIADQSERVKRWLLSIKSCVSDECRKAALRSFIADRGEWPQLVLILEQALSNSQLSREFRAFGFNIVVYNVIQEKWGDSRDAVLAFLCRVFSNELDPRLAIQYVYSLGLIFKFCDDEDFRSQRRSMRQRLESCFEQRRSLAANDNSAGNRNLEEQYQTLRAKYLQH
;
A
#
# COMPACT_ATOMS: atom_id res chain seq x y z
N MET A 1 -2.82 -28.56 21.75
CA MET A 1 -1.94 -28.45 20.57
C MET A 1 -2.71 -27.74 19.48
N ASN A 2 -2.59 -26.42 19.40
CA ASN A 2 -3.18 -25.63 18.31
C ASN A 2 -2.03 -24.97 17.55
N GLN A 3 -1.65 -25.59 16.44
CA GLN A 3 -0.89 -24.93 15.38
C GLN A 3 -1.85 -23.95 14.69
N THR A 4 -1.88 -22.70 15.13
CA THR A 4 -2.41 -21.61 14.31
C THR A 4 -1.38 -21.33 13.22
N ASN A 5 -1.76 -21.72 12.00
CA ASN A 5 -1.06 -21.57 10.73
C ASN A 5 -0.13 -20.36 10.64
N ALA A 6 1.11 -20.65 10.26
CA ALA A 6 2.05 -19.70 9.69
C ALA A 6 1.39 -18.88 8.56
N GLY A 7 1.68 -17.58 8.54
CA GLY A 7 1.05 -16.56 7.73
C GLY A 7 1.01 -16.88 6.23
N SER A 8 -0.18 -17.26 5.75
CA SER A 8 -0.58 -17.00 4.39
C SER A 8 -0.87 -15.51 4.29
N HIS A 9 0.10 -14.72 3.85
CA HIS A 9 -0.14 -13.35 3.42
C HIS A 9 -1.11 -13.40 2.24
N ARG A 10 -2.36 -13.07 2.50
CA ARG A 10 -3.36 -12.94 1.44
C ARG A 10 -3.01 -11.68 0.65
N ALA A 11 -3.09 -11.76 -0.67
CA ALA A 11 -2.77 -10.65 -1.59
C ALA A 11 -3.55 -9.35 -1.32
N ASP A 12 -4.59 -9.38 -0.48
CA ASP A 12 -5.39 -8.23 -0.11
C ASP A 12 -4.88 -7.48 1.14
N GLU A 13 -3.80 -7.94 1.79
CA GLU A 13 -3.26 -7.30 2.99
C GLU A 13 -2.82 -5.86 2.75
N ILE A 14 -2.30 -5.54 1.56
CA ILE A 14 -1.89 -4.18 1.16
C ILE A 14 -3.03 -3.16 1.26
N TYR A 15 -4.30 -3.60 1.18
CA TYR A 15 -5.48 -2.75 1.31
C TYR A 15 -5.98 -2.63 2.76
N ARG A 16 -5.47 -3.47 3.66
CA ARG A 16 -5.87 -3.53 5.07
C ARG A 16 -4.86 -2.83 5.98
N ARG A 17 -3.57 -2.92 5.64
CA ARG A 17 -2.46 -2.45 6.48
C ARG A 17 -1.35 -1.85 5.64
N GLY A 18 -0.63 -0.92 6.24
CA GLY A 18 0.62 -0.35 5.71
C GLY A 18 1.34 0.43 6.80
N SER A 19 2.07 1.46 6.39
CA SER A 19 2.86 2.29 7.31
C SER A 19 2.05 2.86 8.48
N GLU A 20 0.79 3.25 8.25
CA GLU A 20 -0.11 3.78 9.28
C GLU A 20 -0.40 2.78 10.40
N THR A 21 -0.38 1.49 10.10
CA THR A 21 -0.66 0.43 11.08
C THR A 21 0.53 0.25 12.03
N LEU A 22 1.76 0.22 11.50
CA LEU A 22 2.98 0.18 12.32
C LEU A 22 3.07 1.42 13.21
N ILE A 23 2.80 2.61 12.65
CA ILE A 23 2.81 3.88 13.38
C ILE A 23 1.76 3.89 14.49
N ALA A 24 0.55 3.38 14.23
CA ALA A 24 -0.50 3.27 15.25
C ALA A 24 -0.11 2.35 16.40
N GLN A 25 0.46 1.18 16.08
CA GLN A 25 0.92 0.17 17.06
C GLN A 25 2.11 0.64 17.89
N SER A 26 2.91 1.56 17.36
CA SER A 26 4.10 2.07 18.05
C SER A 26 3.70 3.06 19.13
N THR A 27 4.17 2.88 20.35
CA THR A 27 3.96 3.87 21.43
C THR A 27 4.94 5.02 21.32
N THR A 28 6.19 4.70 20.94
CA THR A 28 7.27 5.66 20.73
C THR A 28 7.90 5.46 19.37
N ILE A 29 8.17 6.55 18.66
CA ILE A 29 8.88 6.54 17.38
C ILE A 29 9.98 7.59 17.43
N LEU A 30 11.21 7.16 17.18
CA LEU A 30 12.41 7.99 17.23
C LEU A 30 13.11 7.98 15.89
N ALA A 31 13.79 9.06 15.56
CA ALA A 31 14.61 9.14 14.36
C ALA A 31 15.92 9.90 14.61
N GLY A 32 16.93 9.66 13.78
CA GLY A 32 18.15 10.44 13.83
C GLY A 32 19.30 9.81 13.03
N PRO A 33 20.44 10.50 12.95
CA PRO A 33 21.64 9.97 12.30
C PRO A 33 22.21 8.79 13.09
N ILE A 34 22.71 7.80 12.37
CA ILE A 34 23.38 6.64 12.96
C ILE A 34 24.80 7.05 13.37
N SER A 35 25.18 6.70 14.59
CA SER A 35 26.55 6.73 15.08
C SER A 35 26.95 5.34 15.58
N ASN A 36 28.26 5.07 15.66
CA ASN A 36 28.80 3.78 16.08
C ASN A 36 28.21 2.58 15.32
N TYR A 37 28.02 2.73 14.00
CA TYR A 37 27.52 1.67 13.14
C TYR A 37 28.48 0.47 13.18
N SER A 38 27.91 -0.71 13.35
CA SER A 38 28.63 -1.98 13.30
C SER A 38 27.81 -3.00 12.52
N GLN A 39 28.49 -3.79 11.69
CA GLN A 39 27.88 -4.87 10.92
C GLN A 39 28.55 -6.19 11.28
N ASN A 40 27.74 -7.15 11.74
CA ASN A 40 28.19 -8.49 12.06
C ASN A 40 27.61 -9.49 11.05
N VAL A 41 28.44 -10.00 10.15
CA VAL A 41 28.04 -10.98 9.13
C VAL A 41 27.87 -12.35 9.77
N GLN A 42 26.63 -12.86 9.75
CA GLN A 42 26.26 -14.15 10.33
C GLN A 42 26.36 -15.30 9.34
N LEU A 43 26.11 -15.03 8.05
CA LEU A 43 26.12 -16.02 6.99
C LEU A 43 26.72 -15.44 5.72
N ARG A 44 27.57 -16.22 5.05
CA ARG A 44 28.16 -15.91 3.74
C ARG A 44 27.84 -17.01 2.72
N SER A 45 27.88 -16.67 1.44
CA SER A 45 27.78 -17.65 0.37
C SER A 45 29.00 -18.58 0.34
N GLU A 46 28.82 -19.78 -0.21
CA GLU A 46 29.95 -20.67 -0.52
C GLU A 46 30.82 -20.02 -1.61
N GLY A 47 32.15 -20.18 -1.55
CA GLY A 47 33.06 -19.62 -2.56
C GLY A 47 34.40 -19.03 -2.08
N GLY A 48 34.74 -19.10 -0.79
CA GLY A 48 36.04 -18.65 -0.29
C GLY A 48 36.22 -17.13 -0.37
N ALA A 49 37.25 -16.64 -1.09
CA ALA A 49 37.61 -15.22 -1.15
C ALA A 49 36.52 -14.32 -1.73
N ASP A 50 35.67 -14.85 -2.62
CA ASP A 50 34.57 -14.12 -3.27
C ASP A 50 33.22 -14.29 -2.56
N SER A 51 33.23 -14.78 -1.31
CA SER A 51 31.99 -15.01 -0.55
C SER A 51 31.26 -13.71 -0.23
N ILE A 52 30.00 -13.62 -0.65
CA ILE A 52 29.15 -12.46 -0.37
C ILE A 52 28.40 -12.66 0.95
N PRO A 53 28.19 -11.60 1.75
CA PRO A 53 27.30 -11.65 2.90
C PRO A 53 25.87 -12.01 2.48
N LEU A 54 25.28 -13.02 3.11
CA LEU A 54 23.90 -13.43 2.89
C LEU A 54 22.98 -12.95 4.00
N ARG A 55 23.44 -12.98 5.25
CA ARG A 55 22.71 -12.46 6.43
C ARG A 55 23.67 -11.78 7.39
N TRP A 56 23.25 -10.67 7.95
CA TRP A 56 24.02 -9.91 8.93
C TRP A 56 23.10 -9.19 9.91
N VAL A 57 23.68 -8.77 11.04
CA VAL A 57 23.02 -7.87 11.98
C VAL A 57 23.76 -6.54 11.96
N VAL A 58 23.02 -5.49 11.65
CA VAL A 58 23.47 -4.11 11.82
C VAL A 58 23.12 -3.67 13.22
N SER A 59 24.06 -3.01 13.90
CA SER A 59 23.83 -2.35 15.19
C SER A 59 24.34 -0.91 15.13
N GLY A 60 23.70 -0.01 15.87
CA GLY A 60 24.10 1.38 15.89
C GLY A 60 23.48 2.14 17.06
N VAL A 61 23.80 3.42 17.13
CA VAL A 61 23.34 4.36 18.15
C VAL A 61 22.78 5.59 17.47
N ILE A 62 21.76 6.22 18.07
CA ILE A 62 21.36 7.59 17.74
C ILE A 62 21.72 8.46 18.94
N ASP A 63 22.77 9.26 18.81
CA ASP A 63 23.24 10.11 19.92
C ASP A 63 22.29 11.28 20.20
N LYS A 64 21.62 11.79 19.15
CA LYS A 64 20.69 12.92 19.22
C LYS A 64 19.34 12.53 18.61
N PRO A 65 18.54 11.70 19.30
CA PRO A 65 17.27 11.24 18.78
C PRO A 65 16.24 12.37 18.72
N GLN A 66 15.59 12.48 17.57
CA GLN A 66 14.37 13.26 17.37
C GLN A 66 13.16 12.37 17.69
N THR A 67 12.31 12.82 18.61
CA THR A 67 11.03 12.15 18.88
C THR A 67 9.99 12.53 17.84
N LEU A 68 9.45 11.53 17.15
CA LEU A 68 8.37 11.68 16.18
C LEU A 68 7.00 11.37 16.80
N LYS A 69 6.96 10.43 17.75
CA LYS A 69 5.77 10.03 18.54
C LYS A 69 6.23 9.58 19.92
N GLY A 70 5.40 9.81 20.94
CA GLY A 70 5.64 9.31 22.30
C GLY A 70 6.55 10.21 23.13
N GLN A 71 7.20 9.63 24.14
CA GLN A 71 8.05 10.36 25.07
C GLN A 71 9.46 10.55 24.52
N ALA A 72 10.09 11.68 24.87
CA ALA A 72 11.47 11.94 24.52
C ALA A 72 12.41 11.01 25.32
N PRO A 73 13.40 10.39 24.67
CA PRO A 73 14.37 9.55 25.36
C PRO A 73 15.29 10.41 26.24
N SER A 74 15.78 9.83 27.32
CA SER A 74 16.70 10.51 28.26
C SER A 74 18.14 10.62 27.75
N GLY A 75 18.47 10.00 26.62
CA GLY A 75 19.83 9.98 26.07
C GLY A 75 19.93 9.22 24.75
N ALA A 76 21.14 8.75 24.44
CA ALA A 76 21.42 8.01 23.22
C ALA A 76 20.64 6.69 23.16
N VAL A 77 20.16 6.34 21.96
CA VAL A 77 19.31 5.17 21.75
C VAL A 77 20.06 4.14 20.92
N ARG A 78 20.18 2.92 21.44
CA ARG A 78 20.81 1.80 20.73
C ARG A 78 19.76 1.04 19.94
N PHE A 79 20.16 0.48 18.80
CA PHE A 79 19.31 -0.40 18.02
C PHE A 79 20.12 -1.50 17.35
N SER A 80 19.41 -2.56 16.94
CA SER A 80 19.92 -3.60 16.06
C SER A 80 18.85 -4.01 15.06
N ARG A 81 19.26 -4.32 13.83
CA ARG A 81 18.39 -4.79 12.75
C ARG A 81 19.03 -6.00 12.08
N ALA A 82 18.28 -7.09 11.95
CA ALA A 82 18.67 -8.20 11.09
C ALA A 82 18.42 -7.81 9.62
N GLU A 83 19.40 -8.04 8.76
CA GLU A 83 19.35 -7.76 7.34
C GLU A 83 19.81 -8.98 6.54
N GLN A 84 19.39 -9.02 5.28
CA GLN A 84 19.72 -10.11 4.37
C GLN A 84 19.94 -9.57 2.96
N SER A 85 20.76 -10.29 2.19
CA SER A 85 21.04 -9.95 0.80
C SER A 85 19.80 -10.11 -0.07
N ILE A 86 19.68 -9.26 -1.09
CA ILE A 86 18.62 -9.30 -2.11
C ILE A 86 18.52 -10.63 -2.88
N VAL A 87 19.59 -11.43 -2.87
CA VAL A 87 19.60 -12.75 -3.53
C VAL A 87 18.85 -13.82 -2.73
N LEU A 88 18.61 -13.58 -1.44
CA LEU A 88 17.78 -14.45 -0.62
C LEU A 88 16.30 -14.10 -0.81
N PRO A 89 15.39 -15.09 -0.76
CA PRO A 89 13.97 -14.83 -0.73
C PRO A 89 13.62 -13.85 0.39
N LYS A 90 12.86 -12.79 0.06
CA LYS A 90 12.32 -11.86 1.04
C LYS A 90 11.48 -12.63 2.05
N ASP A 91 11.61 -12.32 3.33
CA ASP A 91 10.73 -12.86 4.36
C ASP A 91 9.28 -12.50 3.99
N PRO A 92 8.38 -13.48 3.79
CA PRO A 92 7.00 -13.22 3.40
C PRO A 92 6.26 -12.35 4.42
N SER A 93 6.72 -12.28 5.67
CA SER A 93 6.17 -11.43 6.72
C SER A 93 6.51 -9.94 6.61
N THR A 94 7.44 -9.59 5.72
CA THR A 94 7.85 -8.19 5.52
C THR A 94 6.85 -7.48 4.62
N ALA A 95 6.19 -6.45 5.15
CA ALA A 95 5.22 -5.66 4.38
C ALA A 95 5.88 -5.03 3.14
N ASP A 96 5.11 -4.91 2.05
CA ASP A 96 5.63 -4.46 0.74
C ASP A 96 6.18 -3.03 0.78
N TRP A 97 5.55 -2.14 1.54
CA TRP A 97 6.00 -0.75 1.66
C TRP A 97 7.37 -0.64 2.33
N GLU A 98 7.75 -1.60 3.17
CA GLU A 98 9.04 -1.59 3.88
C GLU A 98 10.22 -1.87 2.94
N SER A 99 10.00 -2.59 1.83
CA SER A 99 11.08 -2.90 0.87
C SER A 99 11.65 -1.67 0.18
N VAL A 100 10.91 -0.57 0.13
CA VAL A 100 11.33 0.65 -0.56
C VAL A 100 12.53 1.30 0.13
N TYR A 101 12.65 1.14 1.46
CA TYR A 101 13.67 1.83 2.24
C TYR A 101 15.05 1.15 2.20
N GLY A 102 15.12 -0.14 1.83
CA GLY A 102 16.40 -0.85 1.67
C GLY A 102 17.19 -1.11 2.95
N GLU A 103 18.52 -1.12 2.82
CA GLU A 103 19.51 -1.45 3.86
C GLU A 103 19.96 -0.20 4.64
N LEU A 104 20.39 -0.40 5.89
CA LEU A 104 20.98 0.68 6.69
C LEU A 104 22.40 0.99 6.21
N THR A 105 22.75 2.27 6.16
CA THR A 105 24.08 2.75 5.77
C THR A 105 24.79 3.42 6.95
N LEU A 106 26.13 3.40 6.95
CA LEU A 106 27.00 3.90 8.03
C LEU A 106 26.62 5.32 8.49
N ASP A 107 26.46 6.24 7.53
CA ASP A 107 26.16 7.65 7.77
C ASP A 107 24.67 7.99 7.51
N GLY A 108 23.82 6.96 7.51
CA GLY A 108 22.40 7.08 7.22
C GLY A 108 21.60 7.69 8.37
N GLN A 109 20.36 8.07 8.06
CA GLN A 109 19.33 8.32 9.07
C GLN A 109 18.45 7.10 9.24
N VAL A 110 18.02 6.87 10.48
CA VAL A 110 17.17 5.74 10.85
C VAL A 110 15.91 6.21 11.55
N VAL A 111 14.84 5.44 11.43
CA VAL A 111 13.60 5.54 12.20
C VAL A 111 13.38 4.24 12.96
N ILE A 112 13.19 4.34 14.28
CA ILE A 112 12.99 3.21 15.18
C ILE A 112 11.58 3.28 15.76
N PHE A 113 10.85 2.17 15.64
CA PHE A 113 9.49 1.99 16.10
C PHE A 113 9.50 1.08 17.34
N PHE A 114 8.99 1.57 18.47
CA PHE A 114 8.92 0.83 19.73
C PHE A 114 7.48 0.47 20.10
N GLY A 115 7.30 -0.75 20.60
CA GLY A 115 6.01 -1.26 21.08
C GLY A 115 5.65 -0.69 22.45
N ASP A 116 6.65 -0.43 23.29
CA ASP A 116 6.51 0.22 24.59
C ASP A 116 7.68 1.21 24.83
N THR A 117 7.90 1.66 26.06
CA THR A 117 8.99 2.58 26.41
C THR A 117 10.34 1.89 26.68
N SER A 118 10.39 0.56 26.65
CA SER A 118 11.61 -0.25 26.83
C SER A 118 12.46 -0.28 25.56
N PRO A 119 13.79 -0.17 25.66
CA PRO A 119 14.69 -0.39 24.52
C PRO A 119 14.58 -1.78 23.89
N GLU A 120 14.08 -2.78 24.63
CA GLU A 120 13.92 -4.15 24.13
C GLU A 120 12.66 -4.34 23.26
N SER A 121 11.74 -3.37 23.25
CA SER A 121 10.47 -3.46 22.51
C SER A 121 10.53 -2.90 21.10
N ILE A 122 11.72 -2.84 20.49
CA ILE A 122 11.87 -2.42 19.09
C ILE A 122 11.04 -3.35 18.20
N LEU A 123 9.99 -2.80 17.59
CA LEU A 123 9.16 -3.47 16.60
C LEU A 123 9.84 -3.46 15.24
N LYS A 124 10.45 -2.33 14.88
CA LYS A 124 11.08 -2.15 13.57
C LYS A 124 12.14 -1.05 13.60
N VAL A 125 13.15 -1.24 12.75
CA VAL A 125 14.18 -0.27 12.42
C VAL A 125 14.21 -0.14 10.90
N LEU A 126 14.03 1.08 10.38
CA LEU A 126 14.05 1.35 8.94
C LEU A 126 14.94 2.57 8.64
N PRO A 127 15.68 2.57 7.52
CA PRO A 127 16.35 3.78 7.07
C PRO A 127 15.33 4.85 6.70
N SER A 128 15.69 6.12 6.88
CA SER A 128 14.78 7.23 6.68
C SER A 128 14.59 7.62 5.21
N GLY A 129 15.53 7.28 4.32
CA GLY A 129 15.52 7.74 2.92
C GLY A 129 15.47 9.27 2.74
N ALA A 130 15.19 9.72 1.52
CA ALA A 130 15.01 11.13 1.16
C ALA A 130 13.98 11.27 0.01
N GLY A 131 13.49 12.49 -0.24
CA GLY A 131 12.51 12.74 -1.32
C GLY A 131 11.21 11.96 -1.12
N GLU A 132 10.81 11.16 -2.10
CA GLU A 132 9.63 10.28 -2.03
C GLU A 132 9.78 9.16 -0.98
N GLU A 133 11.02 8.80 -0.64
CA GLU A 133 11.35 7.80 0.37
C GLU A 133 11.63 8.43 1.74
N ASN A 134 11.23 9.68 1.98
CA ASN A 134 11.42 10.34 3.27
C ASN A 134 10.45 9.78 4.34
N LEU A 135 10.89 8.74 5.05
CA LEU A 135 10.15 8.08 6.12
C LEU A 135 9.86 9.01 7.29
N ILE A 136 10.79 9.86 7.70
CA ILE A 136 10.56 10.82 8.80
C ILE A 136 9.39 11.75 8.47
N GLY A 137 9.36 12.27 7.23
CA GLY A 137 8.25 13.11 6.74
C GLY A 137 6.92 12.34 6.76
N LEU A 138 6.91 11.13 6.22
CA LEU A 138 5.73 10.26 6.22
C LEU A 138 5.21 9.96 7.63
N VAL A 139 6.10 9.61 8.55
CA VAL A 139 5.74 9.31 9.94
C VAL A 139 5.14 10.55 10.61
N LYS A 140 5.73 11.74 10.42
CA LYS A 140 5.18 12.98 10.98
C LYS A 140 3.76 13.26 10.49
N GLU A 141 3.52 13.12 9.18
CA GLU A 141 2.18 13.33 8.60
C GLU A 141 1.14 12.38 9.22
N ILE A 142 1.46 11.08 9.30
CA ILE A 142 0.54 10.09 9.84
C ILE A 142 0.34 10.28 11.35
N VAL A 143 1.39 10.54 12.12
CA VAL A 143 1.28 10.76 13.57
C VAL A 143 0.39 11.98 13.86
N GLN A 144 0.60 13.08 13.15
CA GLN A 144 -0.23 14.28 13.31
C GLN A 144 -1.70 14.01 13.03
N ALA A 145 -2.00 13.27 11.96
CA ALA A 145 -3.36 12.92 11.60
C ALA A 145 -3.97 11.93 12.60
N GLN A 146 -3.25 10.89 13.03
CA GLN A 146 -3.74 9.93 14.03
C GLN A 146 -3.96 10.55 15.42
N ALA A 147 -3.26 11.63 15.75
CA ALA A 147 -3.43 12.35 17.01
C ALA A 147 -4.73 13.18 17.08
N ILE A 148 -5.43 13.39 15.95
CA ILE A 148 -6.71 14.09 15.93
C ILE A 148 -7.77 13.20 16.58
N ALA A 149 -8.32 13.64 17.71
CA ALA A 149 -9.34 12.88 18.45
C ALA A 149 -10.67 12.81 17.70
N ASP A 150 -11.14 13.94 17.15
CA ASP A 150 -12.40 14.02 16.42
C ASP A 150 -12.33 13.27 15.08
N GLN A 151 -13.26 12.34 14.85
CA GLN A 151 -13.28 11.50 13.67
C GLN A 151 -13.52 12.31 12.38
N SER A 152 -14.41 13.31 12.41
CA SER A 152 -14.72 14.13 11.24
C SER A 152 -13.52 14.97 10.81
N GLU A 153 -12.82 15.59 11.76
CA GLU A 153 -11.58 16.32 11.48
C GLU A 153 -10.46 15.39 11.00
N ARG A 154 -10.38 14.17 11.55
CA ARG A 154 -9.41 13.16 11.09
C ARG A 154 -9.65 12.74 9.64
N VAL A 155 -10.91 12.49 9.29
CA VAL A 155 -11.35 12.21 7.91
C VAL A 155 -10.97 13.35 6.97
N LYS A 156 -11.21 14.61 7.36
CA LYS A 156 -10.78 15.78 6.56
C LYS A 156 -9.27 15.83 6.37
N ARG A 157 -8.49 15.52 7.43
CA ARG A 157 -7.03 15.46 7.35
C ARG A 157 -6.55 14.38 6.38
N TRP A 158 -7.17 13.20 6.39
CA TRP A 158 -6.85 12.13 5.43
C TRP A 158 -7.16 12.53 3.99
N LEU A 159 -8.31 13.15 3.73
CA LEU A 159 -8.66 13.67 2.41
C LEU A 159 -7.65 14.69 1.89
N LEU A 160 -7.13 15.55 2.77
CA LEU A 160 -6.05 16.48 2.44
C LEU A 160 -4.75 15.73 2.09
N SER A 161 -4.35 14.76 2.92
CA SER A 161 -3.13 13.98 2.69
C SER A 161 -3.18 13.20 1.37
N ILE A 162 -4.33 12.66 0.96
CA ILE A 162 -4.48 12.00 -0.36
C ILE A 162 -4.14 12.97 -1.50
N LYS A 163 -4.53 14.25 -1.37
CA LYS A 163 -4.27 15.29 -2.39
C LYS A 163 -2.83 15.76 -2.39
N SER A 164 -2.25 16.02 -1.21
CA SER A 164 -1.06 16.86 -1.09
C SER A 164 0.20 16.16 -0.62
N CYS A 165 0.13 14.92 -0.11
CA CYS A 165 1.34 14.24 0.36
C CYS A 165 2.37 14.10 -0.76
N VAL A 166 3.66 14.12 -0.44
CA VAL A 166 4.71 13.96 -1.46
C VAL A 166 4.82 12.49 -1.88
N SER A 167 4.92 11.59 -0.91
CA SER A 167 5.13 10.16 -1.18
C SER A 167 3.84 9.40 -1.46
N ASP A 168 3.96 8.36 -2.29
CA ASP A 168 2.86 7.44 -2.57
C ASP A 168 2.40 6.69 -1.33
N GLU A 169 3.32 6.22 -0.50
CA GLU A 169 2.95 5.47 0.71
C GLU A 169 2.14 6.35 1.67
N CYS A 170 2.41 7.67 1.77
CA CYS A 170 1.53 8.55 2.54
C CYS A 170 0.12 8.61 1.95
N ARG A 171 -0.02 8.72 0.63
CA ARG A 171 -1.34 8.75 -0.01
C ARG A 171 -2.08 7.42 0.15
N LYS A 172 -1.37 6.29 0.03
CA LYS A 172 -1.92 4.94 0.26
C LYS A 172 -2.39 4.78 1.72
N ALA A 173 -1.57 5.21 2.68
CA ALA A 173 -1.90 5.23 4.10
C ALA A 173 -3.13 6.11 4.40
N ALA A 174 -3.20 7.29 3.79
CA ALA A 174 -4.34 8.18 3.94
C ALA A 174 -5.63 7.58 3.36
N LEU A 175 -5.57 6.88 2.21
CA LEU A 175 -6.72 6.16 1.66
C LEU A 175 -7.20 5.04 2.60
N ARG A 176 -6.29 4.19 3.08
CA ARG A 176 -6.63 3.13 4.05
C ARG A 176 -7.25 3.72 5.32
N SER A 177 -6.65 4.79 5.86
CA SER A 177 -7.10 5.43 7.10
C SER A 177 -8.45 6.13 6.92
N PHE A 178 -8.69 6.82 5.79
CA PHE A 178 -9.99 7.39 5.46
C PHE A 178 -11.10 6.33 5.48
N ILE A 179 -10.84 5.16 4.86
CA ILE A 179 -11.77 4.04 4.83
C ILE A 179 -11.97 3.44 6.23
N ALA A 180 -10.89 3.30 7.02
CA ALA A 180 -10.95 2.77 8.38
C ALA A 180 -11.76 3.69 9.33
N ASP A 181 -11.62 5.00 9.17
CA ASP A 181 -12.37 6.04 9.88
C ASP A 181 -13.77 6.26 9.31
N ARG A 182 -14.31 5.29 8.56
CA ARG A 182 -15.68 5.29 8.01
C ARG A 182 -16.01 6.52 7.14
N GLY A 183 -15.02 7.05 6.42
CA GLY A 183 -15.24 8.12 5.46
C GLY A 183 -16.25 7.74 4.37
N GLU A 184 -17.12 8.68 4.03
CA GLU A 184 -18.22 8.43 3.09
C GLU A 184 -17.78 8.64 1.63
N TRP A 185 -18.32 7.82 0.72
CA TRP A 185 -18.01 7.88 -0.70
C TRP A 185 -18.10 9.29 -1.33
N PRO A 186 -19.15 10.11 -1.05
CA PRO A 186 -19.27 11.45 -1.65
C PRO A 186 -18.10 12.38 -1.32
N GLN A 187 -17.41 12.17 -0.20
CA GLN A 187 -16.25 12.99 0.19
C GLN A 187 -14.99 12.58 -0.59
N LEU A 188 -14.88 11.31 -0.97
CA LEU A 188 -13.69 10.73 -1.60
C LEU A 188 -13.70 10.84 -3.12
N VAL A 189 -14.87 10.72 -3.74
CA VAL A 189 -15.01 10.51 -5.20
C VAL A 189 -14.27 11.56 -6.04
N LEU A 190 -14.47 12.85 -5.75
CA LEU A 190 -13.80 13.92 -6.50
C LEU A 190 -12.29 13.92 -6.32
N ILE A 191 -11.81 13.54 -5.13
CA ILE A 191 -10.38 13.45 -4.83
C ILE A 191 -9.74 12.32 -5.62
N LEU A 192 -10.38 11.15 -5.61
CA LEU A 192 -9.88 9.99 -6.34
C LEU A 192 -9.96 10.19 -7.86
N GLU A 193 -11.00 10.82 -8.40
CA GLU A 193 -11.06 11.14 -9.84
C GLU A 193 -9.89 12.01 -10.29
N GLN A 194 -9.59 13.07 -9.53
CA GLN A 194 -8.45 13.94 -9.80
C GLN A 194 -7.13 13.19 -9.67
N ALA A 195 -7.00 12.34 -8.65
CA ALA A 195 -5.79 11.57 -8.41
C ALA A 195 -5.53 10.52 -9.50
N LEU A 196 -6.55 9.74 -9.88
CA LEU A 196 -6.41 8.66 -10.85
C LEU A 196 -6.25 9.16 -12.29
N SER A 197 -6.74 10.36 -12.61
CA SER A 197 -6.52 11.01 -13.92
C SER A 197 -5.21 11.78 -14.02
N ASN A 198 -4.51 12.01 -12.90
CA ASN A 198 -3.27 12.78 -12.89
C ASN A 198 -2.07 11.92 -13.31
N SER A 199 -1.54 12.16 -14.51
CA SER A 199 -0.36 11.46 -15.03
C SER A 199 0.95 11.78 -14.29
N GLN A 200 0.98 12.83 -13.48
CA GLN A 200 2.13 13.16 -12.61
C GLN A 200 2.19 12.25 -11.38
N LEU A 201 1.08 11.61 -11.00
CA LEU A 201 1.10 10.61 -9.94
C LEU A 201 1.57 9.27 -10.49
N SER A 202 2.30 8.54 -9.64
CA SER A 202 2.91 7.27 -10.05
C SER A 202 1.84 6.26 -10.50
N ARG A 203 2.26 5.35 -11.37
CA ARG A 203 1.43 4.22 -11.78
C ARG A 203 0.99 3.39 -10.57
N GLU A 204 1.88 3.17 -9.61
CA GLU A 204 1.62 2.32 -8.46
C GLU A 204 0.55 2.90 -7.53
N PHE A 205 0.59 4.21 -7.28
CA PHE A 205 -0.44 4.86 -6.49
C PHE A 205 -1.78 4.87 -7.22
N ARG A 206 -1.80 5.16 -8.53
CA ARG A 206 -3.05 5.11 -9.32
C ARG A 206 -3.66 3.70 -9.34
N ALA A 207 -2.84 2.67 -9.54
CA ALA A 207 -3.25 1.28 -9.43
C ALA A 207 -3.83 0.96 -8.05
N PHE A 208 -3.14 1.35 -6.98
CA PHE A 208 -3.59 1.17 -5.60
C PHE A 208 -4.93 1.87 -5.34
N GLY A 209 -5.08 3.13 -5.76
CA GLY A 209 -6.28 3.93 -5.57
C GLY A 209 -7.51 3.34 -6.26
N PHE A 210 -7.35 2.78 -7.46
CA PHE A 210 -8.41 2.03 -8.12
C PHE A 210 -8.73 0.72 -7.37
N ASN A 211 -7.70 -0.06 -7.05
CA ASN A 211 -7.87 -1.39 -6.50
C ASN A 211 -8.40 -1.38 -5.06
N ILE A 212 -8.06 -0.37 -4.25
CA ILE A 212 -8.63 -0.24 -2.90
C ILE A 212 -10.13 0.04 -2.96
N VAL A 213 -10.62 0.78 -3.96
CA VAL A 213 -12.07 0.98 -4.17
C VAL A 213 -12.73 -0.35 -4.55
N VAL A 214 -12.15 -1.10 -5.49
CA VAL A 214 -12.60 -2.46 -5.86
C VAL A 214 -12.67 -3.36 -4.63
N TYR A 215 -11.59 -3.40 -3.83
CA TYR A 215 -11.52 -4.19 -2.61
C TYR A 215 -12.67 -3.84 -1.65
N ASN A 216 -12.95 -2.55 -1.45
CA ASN A 216 -14.01 -2.11 -0.54
C ASN A 216 -15.43 -2.36 -1.09
N VAL A 217 -15.63 -2.40 -2.42
CA VAL A 217 -16.89 -2.90 -3.03
C VAL A 217 -17.12 -4.37 -2.68
N ILE A 218 -16.07 -5.20 -2.78
CA ILE A 218 -16.14 -6.64 -2.45
C ILE A 218 -16.36 -6.86 -0.95
N GLN A 219 -15.84 -5.97 -0.10
CA GLN A 219 -16.14 -5.94 1.34
C GLN A 219 -17.49 -5.28 1.66
N GLU A 220 -18.33 -5.00 0.66
CA GLU A 220 -19.66 -4.40 0.79
C GLU A 220 -19.67 -3.07 1.57
N LYS A 221 -18.57 -2.32 1.51
CA LYS A 221 -18.53 -0.96 2.04
C LYS A 221 -19.25 0.01 1.09
N TRP A 222 -19.76 1.10 1.68
CA TRP A 222 -20.50 2.15 0.98
C TRP A 222 -21.80 1.66 0.31
N GLY A 223 -22.56 0.78 0.99
CA GLY A 223 -23.79 0.16 0.47
C GLY A 223 -24.74 1.13 -0.26
N ASP A 224 -25.07 2.27 0.35
CA ASP A 224 -25.98 3.27 -0.25
C ASP A 224 -25.39 3.96 -1.50
N SER A 225 -24.07 3.96 -1.65
CA SER A 225 -23.35 4.55 -2.79
C SER A 225 -22.86 3.51 -3.79
N ARG A 226 -23.22 2.23 -3.65
CA ARG A 226 -22.68 1.12 -4.45
C ARG A 226 -22.73 1.37 -5.96
N ASP A 227 -23.87 1.84 -6.46
CA ASP A 227 -24.04 2.12 -7.89
C ASP A 227 -23.17 3.28 -8.37
N ALA A 228 -23.00 4.32 -7.53
CA ALA A 228 -22.12 5.45 -7.80
C ALA A 228 -20.64 5.05 -7.80
N VAL A 229 -20.24 4.18 -6.86
CA VAL A 229 -18.87 3.63 -6.79
C VAL A 229 -18.56 2.79 -8.03
N LEU A 230 -19.49 1.93 -8.47
CA LEU A 230 -19.33 1.15 -9.70
C LEU A 230 -19.27 2.05 -10.93
N ALA A 231 -20.12 3.09 -11.01
CA ALA A 231 -20.07 4.05 -12.12
C ALA A 231 -18.73 4.79 -12.18
N PHE A 232 -18.16 5.14 -11.03
CA PHE A 232 -16.81 5.69 -10.94
C PHE A 232 -15.75 4.72 -11.47
N LEU A 233 -15.73 3.47 -10.99
CA LEU A 233 -14.76 2.46 -11.43
C LEU A 233 -14.85 2.24 -12.94
N CYS A 234 -16.06 2.13 -13.47
CA CYS A 234 -16.31 1.98 -14.90
C CYS A 234 -15.75 3.18 -15.69
N ARG A 235 -16.03 4.41 -15.26
CA ARG A 235 -15.55 5.62 -15.94
C ARG A 235 -14.03 5.75 -15.91
N VAL A 236 -13.39 5.48 -14.76
CA VAL A 236 -11.92 5.52 -14.66
C VAL A 236 -11.30 4.49 -15.58
N PHE A 237 -11.83 3.26 -15.58
CA PHE A 237 -11.36 2.21 -16.49
C PHE A 237 -11.57 2.59 -17.97
N SER A 238 -12.75 3.11 -18.33
CA SER A 238 -13.08 3.50 -19.70
C SER A 238 -12.22 4.64 -20.23
N ASN A 239 -11.67 5.49 -19.35
CA ASN A 239 -10.86 6.66 -19.71
C ASN A 239 -9.36 6.47 -19.50
N GLU A 240 -8.91 5.34 -18.95
CA GLU A 240 -7.48 5.10 -18.71
C GLU A 240 -6.73 5.04 -20.05
N LEU A 241 -5.64 5.79 -20.17
CA LEU A 241 -4.85 5.86 -21.40
C LEU A 241 -3.57 5.01 -21.31
N ASP A 242 -3.11 4.68 -20.10
CA ASP A 242 -1.96 3.80 -19.89
C ASP A 242 -2.39 2.32 -20.04
N PRO A 243 -1.93 1.60 -21.08
CA PRO A 243 -2.37 0.23 -21.33
C PRO A 243 -2.01 -0.72 -20.18
N ARG A 244 -0.91 -0.46 -19.46
CA ARG A 244 -0.48 -1.31 -18.34
C ARG A 244 -1.42 -1.16 -17.15
N LEU A 245 -1.89 0.06 -16.87
CA LEU A 245 -2.91 0.29 -15.84
C LEU A 245 -4.26 -0.26 -16.24
N ALA A 246 -4.68 -0.02 -17.48
CA ALA A 246 -5.94 -0.55 -17.98
C ALA A 246 -5.99 -2.08 -17.85
N ILE A 247 -4.89 -2.79 -18.16
CA ILE A 247 -4.77 -4.24 -17.93
C ILE A 247 -4.95 -4.60 -16.45
N GLN A 248 -4.32 -3.87 -15.54
CA GLN A 248 -4.48 -4.11 -14.10
C GLN A 248 -5.94 -3.88 -13.65
N TYR A 249 -6.59 -2.82 -14.12
CA TYR A 249 -7.99 -2.53 -13.81
C TYR A 249 -8.93 -3.62 -14.32
N VAL A 250 -8.65 -4.19 -15.49
CA VAL A 250 -9.37 -5.33 -16.04
C VAL A 250 -9.34 -6.53 -15.07
N TYR A 251 -8.17 -6.88 -14.51
CA TYR A 251 -8.08 -7.93 -13.49
C TYR A 251 -8.83 -7.59 -12.22
N SER A 252 -8.72 -6.34 -11.75
CA SER A 252 -9.39 -5.88 -10.53
C SER A 252 -10.92 -5.89 -10.67
N LEU A 253 -11.47 -5.40 -11.78
CA LEU A 253 -12.90 -5.49 -12.07
C LEU A 253 -13.38 -6.94 -12.23
N GLY A 254 -12.51 -7.83 -12.73
CA GLY A 254 -12.75 -9.28 -12.73
C GLY A 254 -13.00 -9.87 -11.33
N LEU A 255 -12.42 -9.29 -10.27
CA LEU A 255 -12.71 -9.70 -8.90
C LEU A 255 -14.14 -9.32 -8.48
N ILE A 256 -14.67 -8.19 -8.96
CA ILE A 256 -16.07 -7.80 -8.71
C ILE A 256 -17.01 -8.74 -9.46
N PHE A 257 -16.68 -9.16 -10.69
CA PHE A 257 -17.44 -10.18 -11.41
C PHE A 257 -17.55 -11.47 -10.60
N LYS A 258 -16.41 -12.01 -10.15
CA LYS A 258 -16.40 -13.21 -9.31
C LYS A 258 -17.24 -13.04 -8.04
N PHE A 259 -17.20 -11.86 -7.43
CA PHE A 259 -18.02 -11.53 -6.26
C PHE A 259 -19.53 -11.45 -6.58
N CYS A 260 -19.90 -11.03 -7.79
CA CYS A 260 -21.29 -11.03 -8.25
C CYS A 260 -21.84 -12.44 -8.54
N ASP A 261 -20.96 -13.40 -8.85
CA ASP A 261 -21.33 -14.76 -9.25
C ASP A 261 -21.55 -15.73 -8.09
N ASP A 262 -21.23 -15.27 -6.87
CA ASP A 262 -21.55 -15.95 -5.62
C ASP A 262 -23.03 -16.36 -5.59
N GLU A 263 -23.30 -17.66 -5.52
CA GLU A 263 -24.61 -18.24 -5.79
C GLU A 263 -25.67 -17.71 -4.82
N ASP A 264 -25.28 -17.50 -3.57
CA ASP A 264 -26.15 -17.07 -2.48
C ASP A 264 -26.66 -15.63 -2.69
N PHE A 265 -25.94 -14.81 -3.46
CA PHE A 265 -26.22 -13.38 -3.64
C PHE A 265 -26.40 -12.95 -5.11
N ARG A 266 -26.36 -13.90 -6.05
CA ARG A 266 -26.37 -13.64 -7.50
C ARG A 266 -27.52 -12.74 -7.95
N SER A 267 -28.72 -12.94 -7.41
CA SER A 267 -29.90 -12.12 -7.74
C SER A 267 -29.75 -10.67 -7.27
N GLN A 268 -29.21 -10.46 -6.07
CA GLN A 268 -29.00 -9.14 -5.45
C GLN A 268 -27.88 -8.34 -6.12
N ARG A 269 -26.91 -9.04 -6.73
CA ARG A 269 -25.73 -8.45 -7.39
C ARG A 269 -25.83 -8.40 -8.92
N ARG A 270 -26.97 -8.83 -9.49
CA ARG A 270 -27.20 -8.85 -10.95
C ARG A 270 -27.02 -7.49 -11.62
N SER A 271 -27.52 -6.42 -10.99
CA SER A 271 -27.38 -5.05 -11.54
C SER A 271 -25.92 -4.61 -11.62
N MET A 272 -25.10 -5.00 -10.63
CA MET A 272 -23.66 -4.74 -10.63
C MET A 272 -22.99 -5.45 -11.80
N ARG A 273 -23.29 -6.75 -11.98
CA ARG A 273 -22.78 -7.55 -13.10
C ARG A 273 -23.10 -6.91 -14.46
N GLN A 274 -24.37 -6.55 -14.69
CA GLN A 274 -24.81 -5.93 -15.95
C GLN A 274 -24.10 -4.60 -16.25
N ARG A 275 -23.84 -3.80 -15.22
CA ARG A 275 -23.09 -2.55 -15.36
C ARG A 275 -21.63 -2.80 -15.73
N LEU A 276 -20.99 -3.80 -15.12
CA LEU A 276 -19.63 -4.20 -15.48
C LEU A 276 -19.58 -4.69 -16.93
N GLU A 277 -20.48 -5.60 -17.33
CA GLU A 277 -20.59 -6.10 -18.71
C GLU A 277 -20.68 -4.94 -19.72
N SER A 278 -21.56 -3.97 -19.44
CA SER A 278 -21.73 -2.78 -20.29
C SER A 278 -20.47 -1.92 -20.38
N CYS A 279 -19.76 -1.73 -19.26
CA CYS A 279 -18.52 -0.96 -19.21
C CYS A 279 -17.40 -1.61 -20.03
N PHE A 280 -17.25 -2.92 -19.89
CA PHE A 280 -16.29 -3.70 -20.65
C PHE A 280 -16.58 -3.66 -22.16
N GLU A 281 -17.85 -3.80 -22.54
CA GLU A 281 -18.28 -3.70 -23.94
C GLU A 281 -18.04 -2.31 -24.55
N GLN A 282 -18.28 -1.26 -23.78
CA GLN A 282 -17.99 0.11 -24.18
C GLN A 282 -16.49 0.32 -24.43
N ARG A 283 -15.64 -0.18 -23.53
CA ARG A 283 -14.18 -0.08 -23.66
C ARG A 283 -13.67 -0.85 -24.88
N ARG A 284 -14.20 -2.05 -25.15
CA ARG A 284 -13.89 -2.79 -26.38
C ARG A 284 -14.25 -1.96 -27.62
N SER A 285 -15.45 -1.40 -27.66
CA SER A 285 -15.92 -0.58 -28.78
C SER A 285 -15.02 0.63 -29.03
N LEU A 286 -14.49 1.24 -27.96
CA LEU A 286 -13.50 2.33 -28.08
C LEU A 286 -12.15 1.83 -28.60
N ALA A 287 -11.66 0.69 -28.11
CA ALA A 287 -10.39 0.10 -28.52
C ALA A 287 -10.40 -0.40 -29.98
N ALA A 288 -11.54 -0.88 -30.48
CA ALA A 288 -11.70 -1.31 -31.88
C ALA A 288 -11.48 -0.18 -32.89
N ASN A 289 -11.58 1.08 -32.45
CA ASN A 289 -11.34 2.27 -33.28
C ASN A 289 -9.89 2.79 -33.19
N ASP A 290 -9.03 2.19 -32.36
CA ASP A 290 -7.63 2.59 -32.14
C ASP A 290 -6.68 1.38 -32.24
N ASN A 291 -5.99 1.26 -33.39
CA ASN A 291 -5.13 0.14 -33.78
C ASN A 291 -3.73 0.11 -33.10
N SER A 292 -3.51 0.89 -32.04
CA SER A 292 -2.25 0.88 -31.29
C SER A 292 -1.92 -0.52 -30.73
N ALA A 293 -0.63 -0.86 -30.63
CA ALA A 293 -0.19 -2.16 -30.11
C ALA A 293 -0.60 -2.41 -28.65
N GLY A 294 -0.75 -1.34 -27.86
CA GLY A 294 -1.25 -1.40 -26.48
C GLY A 294 -2.71 -1.85 -26.39
N ASN A 295 -3.56 -1.39 -27.31
CA ASN A 295 -4.98 -1.76 -27.34
C ASN A 295 -5.23 -3.20 -27.81
N ARG A 296 -4.37 -3.75 -28.67
CA ARG A 296 -4.46 -5.16 -29.10
C ARG A 296 -4.22 -6.14 -27.94
N ASN A 297 -3.23 -5.89 -27.08
CA ASN A 297 -2.97 -6.71 -25.89
C ASN A 297 -4.11 -6.57 -24.85
N LEU A 298 -4.66 -5.37 -24.69
CA LEU A 298 -5.85 -5.14 -23.87
C LEU A 298 -7.07 -5.95 -24.37
N GLU A 299 -7.29 -5.99 -25.67
CA GLU A 299 -8.39 -6.76 -26.29
C GLU A 299 -8.21 -8.28 -26.08
N GLU A 300 -6.99 -8.82 -26.20
CA GLU A 300 -6.70 -10.24 -25.91
C GLU A 300 -6.95 -10.61 -24.44
N GLN A 301 -6.53 -9.75 -23.50
CA GLN A 301 -6.80 -9.98 -22.08
C GLN A 301 -8.28 -9.80 -21.73
N TYR A 302 -8.96 -8.87 -22.39
CA TYR A 302 -10.40 -8.74 -22.31
C TYR A 302 -11.12 -10.02 -22.78
N GLN A 303 -10.76 -10.55 -23.95
CA GLN A 303 -11.35 -11.78 -24.48
C GLN A 303 -11.09 -12.97 -23.56
N THR A 304 -9.90 -13.05 -22.96
CA THR A 304 -9.56 -14.09 -21.99
C THR A 304 -10.43 -14.02 -20.73
N LEU A 305 -10.64 -12.82 -20.18
CA LEU A 305 -11.49 -12.65 -18.99
C LEU A 305 -12.97 -12.81 -19.30
N ARG A 306 -13.42 -12.39 -20.48
CA ARG A 306 -14.77 -12.66 -20.98
C ARG A 306 -15.01 -14.16 -21.14
N ALA A 307 -14.07 -14.90 -21.72
CA ALA A 307 -14.15 -16.36 -21.78
C ALA A 307 -14.21 -17.00 -20.38
N LYS A 308 -13.46 -16.44 -19.41
CA LYS A 308 -13.39 -16.97 -18.06
C LYS A 308 -14.58 -16.65 -17.16
N TYR A 309 -15.20 -15.47 -17.30
CA TYR A 309 -16.22 -14.97 -16.36
C TYR A 309 -17.57 -14.62 -17.00
N LEU A 310 -17.66 -14.52 -18.34
CA LEU A 310 -18.84 -14.04 -19.06
C LEU A 310 -19.43 -15.07 -20.05
N GLN A 311 -18.94 -16.32 -20.08
CA GLN A 311 -19.47 -17.41 -20.94
C GLN A 311 -20.50 -18.33 -20.26
N HIS A 312 -20.94 -18.00 -19.04
CA HIS A 312 -22.00 -18.71 -18.31
C HIS A 312 -23.07 -17.74 -17.85
#